data_AF-A0A094HI00-F1
#
_entry.id   AF-A0A094HI00-F1
#
_cell.length_a   1.000
_cell.length_b   1.000
_cell.length_c   1.000
_cell.angle_alpha   90.00
_cell.angle_beta   90.00
_cell.angle_gamma   90.00
#
_symmetry.space_group_name_H-M   'P 1'
#
loop_
_entity.id
_entity.type
_entity.pdbx_description
1 polymer ?
#
loop_
_entity_poly.entity_id
_entity_poly.type
_entity_poly.pdbx_seq_one_letter_code
_entity_poly.pdbx_strand_id
1 'polypeptide(L)'
;MDSAQQLSPRRFEASAEPPALFRSPEIYEKVINLDLNGPVTVAQGKARHAGLVAVRAFPFAAAKKALYMHGRVRHSNIVEALDAFTTETSLYIVLEHMPISLYQIVESAKYPTEPELAAILRQ
;
A
#
# COMPACT_ATOMS: atom_id res chain seq x y z
N MET A 1 -0.60 24.30 -31.56
CA MET A 1 0.14 23.06 -31.20
C MET A 1 0.48 23.19 -29.73
N ASP A 2 -0.45 22.71 -28.90
CA ASP A 2 -0.39 22.84 -27.45
C ASP A 2 0.13 21.49 -26.92
N SER A 3 1.39 21.46 -26.51
CA SER A 3 2.06 20.22 -26.12
C SER A 3 1.79 19.94 -24.64
N ALA A 4 0.98 18.92 -24.40
CA ALA A 4 0.69 18.34 -23.10
C ALA A 4 1.99 18.08 -22.31
N GLN A 5 2.10 18.71 -21.13
CA GLN A 5 3.09 18.32 -20.13
C GLN A 5 2.73 16.92 -19.61
N GLN A 6 3.36 15.93 -20.21
CA GLN A 6 3.35 14.54 -19.78
C GLN A 6 4.02 14.47 -18.39
N LEU A 7 3.20 14.36 -17.34
CA LEU A 7 3.65 14.15 -15.97
C LEU A 7 4.26 12.75 -15.87
N SER A 8 5.59 12.69 -16.00
CA SER A 8 6.38 11.49 -15.77
C SER A 8 6.15 10.95 -14.34
N PRO A 9 5.90 9.65 -14.15
CA PRO A 9 5.78 9.08 -12.81
C PRO A 9 7.14 9.21 -12.11
N ARG A 10 7.20 10.04 -11.06
CA ARG A 10 8.43 10.28 -10.29
C ARG A 10 9.01 8.95 -9.81
N ARG A 11 10.25 8.74 -10.25
CA ARG A 11 11.17 7.67 -9.89
C ARG A 11 11.29 7.59 -8.36
N PHE A 12 10.81 6.53 -7.73
CA PHE A 12 11.29 6.12 -6.41
C PHE A 12 12.68 5.54 -6.64
N GLU A 13 13.70 6.39 -6.81
CA GLU A 13 15.08 5.90 -6.75
C GLU A 13 15.32 5.40 -5.33
N ALA A 14 15.89 4.20 -5.24
CA ALA A 14 16.39 3.62 -4.00
C ALA A 14 17.60 4.44 -3.51
N SER A 15 17.35 5.67 -3.07
CA SER A 15 18.31 6.41 -2.26
C SER A 15 18.40 5.73 -0.90
N ALA A 16 19.59 5.70 -0.32
CA ALA A 16 19.84 5.16 1.02
C ALA A 16 19.10 5.94 2.14
N GLU A 17 18.45 7.04 1.76
CA GLU A 17 17.53 7.82 2.57
C GLU A 17 16.11 7.67 2.04
N PRO A 18 15.11 7.56 2.94
CA PRO A 18 13.71 7.53 2.53
C PRO A 18 13.42 8.79 1.70
N PRO A 19 12.77 8.68 0.52
CA PRO A 19 12.42 9.87 -0.23
C PRO A 19 11.59 10.74 0.70
N ALA A 20 12.07 11.96 0.92
CA ALA A 20 11.46 12.95 1.79
C ALA A 20 10.14 13.43 1.16
N LEU A 21 9.13 12.57 1.18
CA LEU A 21 7.74 12.94 1.08
C LEU A 21 7.24 13.09 2.52
N PHE A 22 7.65 14.19 3.16
CA PHE A 22 6.93 14.72 4.32
C PHE A 22 5.56 15.18 3.82
N ARG A 23 4.62 14.25 3.66
CA ARG A 23 3.22 14.57 3.39
C ARG A 23 2.42 14.31 4.63
N SER A 24 1.63 15.30 5.02
CA SER A 24 0.79 15.25 6.21
C SER A 24 -0.29 14.17 6.04
N PRO A 25 -0.62 13.39 7.09
CA PRO A 25 -1.73 12.43 7.08
C PRO A 25 -3.10 13.05 6.76
N GLU A 26 -3.23 14.38 6.72
CA GLU A 26 -4.47 15.13 6.46
C GLU A 26 -5.19 14.78 5.15
N ILE A 27 -4.49 14.23 4.14
CA ILE A 27 -5.11 13.84 2.87
C ILE A 27 -5.74 12.43 2.89
N TYR A 28 -5.58 11.69 4.00
CA TYR A 28 -6.15 10.35 4.18
C TYR A 28 -7.16 10.36 5.32
N GLU A 29 -8.41 10.07 4.98
CA GLU A 29 -9.49 10.01 5.96
C GLU A 29 -9.71 8.57 6.39
N LYS A 30 -9.49 8.28 7.67
CA LYS A 30 -9.62 6.93 8.21
C LYS A 30 -11.06 6.42 8.04
N VAL A 31 -11.19 5.18 7.54
CA VAL A 31 -12.46 4.47 7.40
C VAL A 31 -12.56 3.36 8.44
N ILE A 32 -11.61 2.42 8.46
CA ILE A 32 -11.63 1.26 9.35
C ILE A 32 -10.22 0.79 9.70
N ASN A 33 -10.06 0.17 10.86
CA ASN A 33 -8.84 -0.52 11.26
C ASN A 33 -9.03 -2.04 11.12
N LEU A 34 -8.02 -2.69 10.56
CA LEU A 34 -7.93 -4.13 10.41
C LEU A 34 -6.64 -4.65 11.06
N ASP A 35 -6.63 -5.91 11.45
CA ASP A 35 -5.41 -6.63 11.81
C ASP A 35 -5.12 -7.69 10.73
N LEU A 36 -4.10 -7.44 9.92
CA LEU A 36 -3.70 -8.31 8.81
C LEU A 36 -2.23 -8.69 8.98
N ASN A 37 -1.94 -9.44 10.06
CA ASN A 37 -0.58 -9.65 10.55
C ASN A 37 0.09 -8.33 10.93
N GLY A 38 -0.62 -7.56 11.76
CA GLY A 38 -0.26 -6.22 12.19
C GLY A 38 -1.31 -5.17 11.81
N PRO A 39 -1.33 -4.02 12.52
CA PRO A 39 -2.32 -2.97 12.30
C PRO A 39 -2.27 -2.40 10.87
N VAL A 40 -3.43 -2.38 10.22
CA VAL A 40 -3.65 -1.73 8.93
C VAL A 40 -4.84 -0.80 9.05
N THR A 41 -4.68 0.44 8.61
CA THR A 41 -5.79 1.40 8.51
C THR A 41 -6.24 1.47 7.06
N VAL A 42 -7.49 1.16 6.78
CA VAL A 42 -8.11 1.52 5.50
C VAL A 42 -8.53 2.97 5.57
N ALA A 43 -8.14 3.76 4.58
CA ALA A 43 -8.43 5.17 4.51
C ALA A 43 -8.94 5.56 3.12
N GLN A 44 -9.76 6.60 3.07
CA GLN A 44 -10.17 7.25 1.84
C GLN A 44 -9.12 8.32 1.50
N GLY A 45 -8.40 8.12 0.40
CA GLY A 45 -7.44 9.09 -0.11
C GLY A 45 -8.14 10.25 -0.84
N LYS A 46 -7.59 11.46 -0.66
CA LYS A 46 -7.97 12.67 -1.38
C LYS A 46 -6.96 12.95 -2.51
N ALA A 47 -7.43 13.53 -3.62
CA ALA A 47 -6.61 13.91 -4.78
C ALA A 47 -5.87 12.76 -5.50
N ARG A 48 -4.52 12.72 -5.48
CA ARG A 48 -3.68 11.82 -6.32
C ARG A 48 -3.94 10.32 -6.08
N HIS A 49 -4.44 9.96 -4.91
CA HIS A 49 -4.83 8.60 -4.55
C HIS A 49 -6.32 8.56 -4.23
N ALA A 50 -7.15 9.12 -5.12
CA ALA A 50 -8.60 9.07 -4.98
C ALA A 50 -9.07 7.60 -4.95
N GLY A 51 -9.75 7.23 -3.87
CA GLY A 51 -10.21 5.86 -3.62
C GLY A 51 -9.77 5.35 -2.25
N LEU A 52 -10.14 4.10 -1.95
CA LEU A 52 -9.65 3.43 -0.76
C LEU A 52 -8.18 3.07 -0.91
N VAL A 53 -7.43 3.25 0.17
CA VAL A 53 -6.02 2.84 0.31
C VAL A 53 -5.85 2.08 1.62
N ALA A 54 -4.80 1.26 1.70
CA ALA A 54 -4.37 0.65 2.94
C ALA A 54 -3.13 1.39 3.47
N VAL A 55 -3.12 1.74 4.76
CA VAL A 55 -2.00 2.44 5.40
C VAL A 55 -1.44 1.54 6.50
N ARG A 56 -0.15 1.25 6.42
CA ARG A 56 0.56 0.43 7.42
C ARG A 56 1.67 1.25 8.08
N ALA A 57 1.69 1.22 9.40
CA ALA A 57 2.75 1.81 10.21
C ALA A 57 3.90 0.82 10.41
N PHE A 58 5.12 1.32 10.33
CA PHE A 58 6.36 0.60 10.59
C PHE A 58 7.17 1.38 11.63
N PRO A 59 7.67 0.71 12.69
CA PRO A 59 8.67 1.29 13.57
C PRO A 59 9.90 1.72 12.78
N PHE A 60 10.57 2.80 13.19
CA PHE A 60 11.75 3.31 12.46
C PHE A 60 12.85 2.25 12.25
N ALA A 61 13.05 1.36 13.23
CA ALA A 61 14.00 0.25 13.11
C ALA A 61 13.69 -0.68 11.91
N ALA A 62 12.41 -0.82 11.54
CA ALA A 62 11.95 -1.61 10.40
C ALA A 62 11.71 -0.76 9.12
N ALA A 63 11.56 0.56 9.27
CA ALA A 63 11.16 1.48 8.21
C ALA A 63 12.07 1.44 6.98
N LYS A 64 13.41 1.46 7.19
CA LYS A 64 14.38 1.43 6.09
C LYS A 64 14.23 0.17 5.23
N LYS A 65 14.07 -0.99 5.88
CA LYS A 65 13.88 -2.27 5.19
C LYS A 65 12.53 -2.29 4.48
N ALA A 66 11.46 -1.85 5.14
CA ALA A 66 10.11 -1.81 4.56
C ALA A 66 10.09 -0.96 3.28
N LEU A 67 10.59 0.28 3.36
CA LEU A 67 10.65 1.16 2.21
C LEU A 67 11.52 0.59 1.08
N TYR A 68 12.69 0.02 1.41
CA TYR A 68 13.55 -0.60 0.41
C TYR A 68 12.84 -1.75 -0.34
N MET A 69 12.13 -2.62 0.37
CA MET A 69 11.39 -3.73 -0.24
C MET A 69 10.25 -3.22 -1.11
N HIS A 70 9.41 -2.32 -0.58
CA HIS A 70 8.25 -1.77 -1.28
C HIS A 70 8.63 -0.89 -2.48
N GLY A 71 9.78 -0.20 -2.43
CA GLY A 71 10.25 0.63 -3.54
C GLY A 71 10.79 -0.16 -4.73
N ARG A 72 11.25 -1.41 -4.52
CA ARG A 72 11.95 -2.20 -5.56
C ARG A 72 11.11 -3.30 -6.20
N VAL A 73 10.09 -3.78 -5.51
CA VAL A 73 9.29 -4.90 -5.98
C VAL A 73 8.00 -4.37 -6.59
N ARG A 74 7.91 -4.40 -7.92
CA ARG A 74 6.72 -4.04 -8.69
C ARG A 74 6.31 -5.24 -9.54
N HIS A 75 5.18 -5.85 -9.20
CA HIS A 75 4.62 -7.00 -9.89
C HIS A 75 3.10 -7.00 -9.71
N SER A 76 2.34 -7.50 -10.69
CA SER A 76 0.87 -7.51 -10.64
C SER A 76 0.28 -8.29 -9.45
N ASN A 77 1.08 -9.19 -8.86
CA ASN A 77 0.67 -10.08 -7.78
C ASN A 77 1.24 -9.62 -6.42
N ILE A 78 1.82 -8.42 -6.36
CA ILE A 78 2.41 -7.84 -5.16
C ILE A 78 1.81 -6.46 -4.95
N VAL A 79 1.25 -6.25 -3.76
CA VAL A 79 0.57 -5.01 -3.38
C VAL A 79 1.47 -3.80 -3.60
N GLU A 80 1.03 -2.89 -4.46
CA GLU A 80 1.79 -1.70 -4.82
C GLU A 80 1.86 -0.70 -3.66
N ALA A 81 3.06 -0.14 -3.44
CA ALA A 81 3.24 1.03 -2.58
C ALA A 81 3.03 2.32 -3.37
N LEU A 82 2.00 3.06 -2.99
CA LEU A 82 1.53 4.25 -3.67
C LEU A 82 2.21 5.52 -3.16
N ASP A 83 2.43 5.61 -1.84
CA ASP A 83 3.08 6.74 -1.19
C ASP A 83 3.71 6.29 0.15
N ALA A 84 4.51 7.17 0.76
CA ALA A 84 5.01 6.96 2.11
C ALA A 84 5.22 8.30 2.82
N PHE A 85 4.95 8.35 4.12
CA PHE A 85 5.17 9.52 4.95
C PHE A 85 5.62 9.12 6.35
N THR A 86 6.33 10.01 7.04
CA THR A 86 6.77 9.78 8.42
C THR A 86 6.05 10.71 9.38
N THR A 87 5.77 10.21 10.58
CA THR A 87 5.44 11.04 11.74
C THR A 87 6.65 11.10 12.68
N GLU A 88 6.51 11.74 13.84
CA GLU A 88 7.53 11.75 14.89
C GLU A 88 7.91 10.34 15.38
N THR A 89 7.01 9.36 15.23
CA THR A 89 7.14 8.05 15.88
C THR A 89 7.25 6.88 14.90
N SER A 90 6.87 7.04 13.63
CA SER A 90 6.78 5.91 12.70
C SER A 90 6.86 6.33 11.23
N LEU A 91 7.24 5.36 10.39
CA LEU A 91 7.04 5.42 8.95
C LEU A 91 5.67 4.83 8.62
N TYR A 92 4.91 5.48 7.75
CA TYR A 92 3.67 4.99 7.19
C TYR A 92 3.88 4.75 5.70
N ILE A 93 3.49 3.57 5.24
CA ILE A 93 3.45 3.23 3.82
C ILE A 93 1.99 3.15 3.41
N VAL A 94 1.66 3.86 2.34
CA VAL A 94 0.36 3.84 1.69
C VAL A 94 0.43 2.82 0.57
N LEU A 95 -0.44 1.83 0.64
CA LEU A 95 -0.54 0.70 -0.25
C LEU A 95 -1.86 0.78 -1.01
N GLU A 96 -1.91 0.17 -2.18
CA GLU A 96 -3.19 -0.04 -2.85
C GLU A 96 -4.15 -0.85 -1.97
N HIS A 97 -5.45 -0.58 -2.12
CA HIS A 97 -6.45 -1.26 -1.31
C HIS A 97 -6.76 -2.64 -1.88
N MET A 98 -6.46 -3.66 -1.08
CA MET A 98 -6.89 -5.03 -1.33
C MET A 98 -8.25 -5.27 -0.65
N PRO A 99 -9.34 -5.49 -1.40
CA PRO A 99 -10.69 -5.56 -0.83
C PRO A 99 -10.95 -6.84 -0.04
N ILE A 100 -10.19 -7.91 -0.29
CA ILE A 100 -10.35 -9.19 0.38
C ILE A 100 -9.00 -9.88 0.61
N SER A 101 -8.82 -10.43 1.80
CA SER A 101 -7.65 -11.24 2.17
C SER A 101 -7.96 -12.73 2.08
N LEU A 102 -6.93 -13.57 1.95
CA LEU A 102 -7.08 -15.03 2.03
C LEU A 102 -7.71 -15.47 3.36
N TYR A 103 -7.40 -14.78 4.45
CA TYR A 103 -8.00 -15.05 5.75
C TYR A 103 -9.53 -14.88 5.71
N GLN A 104 -10.02 -13.76 5.16
CA GLN A 104 -11.45 -13.52 5.00
C GLN A 104 -12.12 -14.50 4.02
N ILE A 105 -11.40 -14.99 3.00
CA ILE A 105 -11.91 -16.04 2.12
C ILE A 105 -12.13 -17.34 2.90
N VAL A 106 -11.19 -17.71 3.77
CA VAL A 106 -11.30 -18.91 4.62
C VAL A 106 -12.43 -18.78 5.64
N GLU A 107 -12.64 -17.58 6.19
CA GLU A 107 -13.77 -17.31 7.11
C GLU A 107 -15.13 -17.24 6.40
N SER A 108 -15.15 -17.13 5.07
CA SER A 108 -16.40 -17.00 4.33
C SER A 108 -17.23 -18.29 4.37
N ALA A 109 -18.56 -18.15 4.36
CA ALA A 109 -19.47 -19.29 4.44
C ALA A 109 -19.34 -20.27 3.25
N LYS A 110 -18.80 -19.81 2.13
CA LYS A 110 -18.60 -20.62 0.92
C LYS A 110 -17.12 -20.76 0.65
N TYR A 111 -16.57 -21.92 0.95
CA TYR A 111 -15.19 -22.25 0.63
C TYR A 111 -14.95 -22.26 -0.90
N PRO A 112 -13.79 -21.77 -1.37
CA PRO A 112 -13.47 -21.81 -2.81
C PRO A 112 -13.46 -23.24 -3.37
N THR A 113 -13.89 -23.38 -4.61
CA THR A 113 -13.80 -24.63 -5.38
C THR A 113 -12.35 -24.93 -5.78
N GLU A 114 -12.05 -26.17 -6.13
CA GLU A 114 -10.70 -26.58 -6.55
C GLU A 114 -10.12 -25.72 -7.70
N PRO A 115 -10.87 -25.36 -8.77
CA PRO A 115 -10.37 -24.45 -9.79
C PRO A 115 -10.08 -23.04 -9.28
N GLU A 116 -10.88 -22.53 -8.34
CA GLU A 116 -10.67 -21.20 -7.74
C GLU A 116 -9.41 -21.22 -6.85
N LEU A 117 -9.18 -22.29 -6.09
CA LEU A 117 -7.94 -22.48 -5.32
C LEU A 117 -6.73 -22.55 -6.24
N ALA A 118 -6.80 -23.31 -7.34
CA ALA A 118 -5.72 -23.39 -8.32
C ALA A 118 -5.42 -22.02 -8.94
N ALA A 119 -6.45 -21.19 -9.18
CA ALA A 119 -6.29 -19.84 -9.70
C ALA A 119 -5.62 -18.89 -8.69
N ILE A 120 -5.90 -19.05 -7.40
CA ILE A 120 -5.23 -18.32 -6.30
C ILE A 120 -3.76 -18.74 -6.21
N LEU A 121 -3.47 -20.05 -6.24
CA LEU A 121 -2.11 -20.59 -6.10
C LEU A 121 -1.19 -20.29 -7.29
N ARG A 122 -1.75 -20.03 -8.48
CA ARG A 122 -0.98 -19.69 -9.68
C ARG A 122 -0.38 -18.27 -9.64
N GLN A 123 -0.92 -17.39 -8.79
CA GLN A 123 -0.43 -16.01 -8.64
C GLN A 123 1.01 -16.01 -8.10
#